data_AF-A0A239HNR5-F1
#
_entry.id   AF-A0A239HNR5-F1
#
_cell.length_a   1.000
_cell.length_b   1.000
_cell.length_c   1.000
_cell.angle_alpha   90.00
_cell.angle_beta   90.00
_cell.angle_gamma   90.00
#
_symmetry.space_group_name_H-M   'P 1'
#
loop_
_entity.id
_entity.type
_entity.pdbx_description
1 polymer ?
#
loop_
_entity_poly.entity_id
_entity_poly.type
_entity_poly.pdbx_seq_one_letter_code
_entity_poly.pdbx_strand_id
1 'polypeptide(L)'
;MTPALDIEFGDANLVDTNGTGWFVGFGDWLRSPGAALRHMPAEAAVRGLCMKWGIHRRGDTLGTGKPVSAGRTLSMLVSEHGRFRLQFSPDPAFPPGETVEHALSRHGQFCAWGAGIHHRWFVDEDCIILTLRWTPAS
;
A
#
# COMPACT_ATOMS: atom_id res chain seq x y z
N MET A 1 23.88 -9.18 0.67
CA MET A 1 22.48 -9.21 0.21
C MET A 1 21.74 -8.11 0.94
N THR A 2 21.25 -7.10 0.24
CA THR A 2 20.34 -6.11 0.81
C THR A 2 19.06 -6.85 1.22
N PRO A 3 18.56 -6.70 2.46
CA PRO A 3 17.32 -7.35 2.87
C PRO A 3 16.19 -6.91 1.93
N ALA A 4 15.32 -7.85 1.55
CA ALA A 4 14.15 -7.53 0.73
C ALA A 4 13.27 -6.51 1.49
N LEU A 5 12.88 -5.43 0.81
CA LEU A 5 11.98 -4.43 1.37
C LEU A 5 10.62 -5.10 1.66
N ASP A 6 10.02 -4.75 2.79
CA ASP A 6 8.67 -5.19 3.19
C ASP A 6 7.61 -4.44 2.36
N ILE A 7 7.52 -4.82 1.09
CA ILE A 7 6.61 -4.28 0.07
C ILE A 7 5.88 -5.43 -0.59
N GLU A 8 4.58 -5.26 -0.78
CA GLU A 8 3.71 -6.18 -1.49
C GLU A 8 2.97 -5.45 -2.60
N PHE A 9 2.86 -6.10 -3.76
CA PHE A 9 2.06 -5.66 -4.89
C PHE A 9 0.97 -6.69 -5.15
N GLY A 10 -0.26 -6.26 -5.37
CA GLY A 10 -1.35 -7.18 -5.61
C GLY A 10 -2.57 -6.52 -6.22
N ASP A 11 -3.64 -7.30 -6.31
CA ASP A 11 -4.88 -6.92 -6.95
C ASP A 11 -6.06 -7.50 -6.18
N ALA A 12 -6.88 -6.64 -5.58
CA ALA A 12 -8.01 -7.07 -4.76
C ALA A 12 -9.06 -7.88 -5.52
N ASN A 13 -9.12 -7.78 -6.85
CA ASN A 13 -10.01 -8.61 -7.67
C ASN A 13 -9.51 -10.06 -7.80
N LEU A 14 -8.23 -10.30 -7.52
CA LEU A 14 -7.57 -11.60 -7.67
C LEU A 14 -7.24 -12.24 -6.32
N VAL A 15 -7.41 -11.51 -5.20
CA VAL A 15 -7.21 -12.07 -3.88
C VAL A 15 -8.32 -13.06 -3.58
N ASP A 16 -7.95 -14.30 -3.31
CA ASP A 16 -8.87 -15.28 -2.75
C ASP A 16 -9.19 -14.89 -1.29
N THR A 17 -10.35 -14.28 -1.11
CA THR A 17 -10.88 -13.89 0.21
C THR A 17 -11.67 -15.03 0.87
N ASN A 18 -11.74 -16.21 0.24
CA ASN A 18 -12.54 -17.37 0.66
C ASN A 18 -14.00 -17.00 0.96
N GLY A 19 -14.61 -16.17 0.10
CA GLY A 19 -15.99 -15.71 0.23
C GLY A 19 -16.24 -14.64 1.31
N THR A 20 -15.23 -14.23 2.07
CA THR A 20 -15.40 -13.25 3.14
C THR A 20 -15.43 -11.81 2.62
N GLY A 21 -14.81 -11.54 1.46
CA GLY A 21 -14.59 -10.19 0.93
C GLY A 21 -13.51 -9.39 1.66
N TRP A 22 -12.91 -9.92 2.74
CA TRP A 22 -11.87 -9.23 3.51
C TRP A 22 -10.47 -9.67 3.04
N PHE A 23 -9.58 -8.70 2.80
CA PHE A 23 -8.15 -8.96 2.51
C PHE A 23 -7.17 -8.12 3.36
N VAL A 24 -7.73 -7.21 4.17
CA VAL A 24 -7.07 -6.50 5.28
C VAL A 24 -8.02 -6.55 6.46
N GLY A 25 -7.51 -6.81 7.66
CA GLY A 25 -8.29 -6.59 8.88
C GLY A 25 -7.73 -7.30 10.11
N PHE A 26 -8.52 -7.23 11.17
CA PHE A 26 -8.18 -7.72 12.50
C PHE A 26 -9.09 -8.90 12.81
N GLY A 27 -8.57 -10.12 12.89
CA GLY A 27 -9.35 -11.29 13.30
C GLY A 27 -9.15 -12.56 12.49
N ASP A 28 -9.38 -13.69 13.15
CA ASP A 28 -9.06 -15.02 12.64
C ASP A 28 -9.85 -15.42 11.39
N TRP A 29 -10.92 -14.71 11.04
CA TRP A 29 -11.64 -14.89 9.76
C TRP A 29 -10.77 -14.55 8.53
N LEU A 30 -9.68 -13.81 8.70
CA LEU A 30 -8.65 -13.59 7.67
C LEU A 30 -7.60 -14.71 7.60
N ARG A 31 -7.61 -15.66 8.55
CA ARG A 31 -6.71 -16.81 8.52
C ARG A 31 -7.34 -17.93 7.69
N SER A 32 -7.45 -17.75 6.39
CA SER A 32 -7.67 -18.90 5.49
C SER A 32 -6.33 -19.57 5.18
N PRO A 33 -6.18 -20.89 5.37
CA PRO A 33 -4.97 -21.62 4.97
C PRO A 33 -4.69 -21.37 3.48
N GLY A 34 -3.52 -20.80 3.17
CA GLY A 34 -3.11 -20.48 1.79
C GLY A 34 -3.53 -19.09 1.30
N ALA A 35 -4.35 -18.34 2.04
CA ALA A 35 -4.70 -16.96 1.69
C ALA A 35 -3.64 -15.99 2.24
N ALA A 36 -2.96 -15.26 1.36
CA ALA A 36 -1.98 -14.23 1.73
C ALA A 36 -2.66 -12.95 2.22
N LEU A 37 -3.54 -13.07 3.23
CA LEU A 37 -4.33 -11.95 3.75
C LEU A 37 -3.54 -11.19 4.81
N ARG A 38 -3.76 -9.87 4.88
CA ARG A 38 -3.12 -8.99 5.87
C ARG A 38 -3.83 -9.10 7.21
N HIS A 39 -3.63 -10.25 7.84
CA HIS A 39 -4.16 -10.57 9.15
C HIS A 39 -3.38 -9.83 10.24
N MET A 40 -4.09 -9.04 11.02
CA MET A 40 -3.65 -8.59 12.34
C MET A 40 -4.44 -9.38 13.41
N PRO A 41 -3.83 -9.79 14.52
CA PRO A 41 -4.58 -10.40 15.63
C PRO A 41 -5.71 -9.47 16.10
N ALA A 42 -6.87 -10.03 16.46
CA ALA A 42 -8.04 -9.24 16.86
C ALA A 42 -7.76 -8.37 18.10
N GLU A 43 -6.90 -8.87 18.98
CA GLU A 43 -6.44 -8.25 20.21
C GLU A 43 -5.30 -7.26 20.01
N ALA A 44 -4.72 -7.18 18.80
CA ALA A 44 -3.64 -6.25 18.51
C ALA A 44 -4.15 -4.80 18.54
N ALA A 45 -3.68 -4.02 19.51
CA ALA A 45 -3.95 -2.59 19.53
C ALA A 45 -3.26 -1.90 18.33
N VAL A 46 -3.91 -0.88 17.77
CA VAL A 46 -3.33 -0.03 16.72
C VAL A 46 -3.47 1.43 17.07
N ARG A 47 -2.55 2.25 16.57
CA ARG A 47 -2.57 3.70 16.71
C ARG A 47 -2.51 4.37 15.35
N GLY A 48 -3.04 5.58 15.28
CA GLY A 48 -2.95 6.40 14.08
C GLY A 48 -3.57 5.75 12.85
N LEU A 49 -4.70 5.03 13.02
CA LEU A 49 -5.48 4.54 11.88
C LEU A 49 -5.98 5.76 11.10
N CYS A 50 -5.54 5.85 9.85
CA CYS A 50 -5.91 6.92 8.94
C CYS A 50 -6.39 6.31 7.63
N MET A 51 -7.46 6.87 7.08
CA MET A 51 -7.95 6.58 5.73
C MET A 51 -8.00 7.87 4.93
N LYS A 52 -7.55 7.81 3.68
CA LYS A 52 -7.56 8.95 2.75
C LYS A 52 -8.17 8.54 1.42
N TRP A 53 -9.13 9.33 0.96
CA TRP A 53 -9.64 9.30 -0.41
C TRP A 53 -8.95 10.39 -1.23
N GLY A 54 -8.01 10.01 -2.10
CA GLY A 54 -7.21 10.95 -2.90
C GLY A 54 -7.70 11.02 -4.34
N ILE A 55 -8.23 12.17 -4.75
CA ILE A 55 -8.43 12.48 -6.17
C ILE A 55 -7.15 13.09 -6.70
N HIS A 56 -6.52 12.42 -7.65
CA HIS A 56 -5.22 12.77 -8.19
C HIS A 56 -5.34 13.12 -9.67
N ARG A 57 -4.75 14.26 -10.07
CA ARG A 57 -4.70 14.71 -11.46
C ARG A 57 -3.34 14.41 -12.06
N ARG A 58 -3.27 14.14 -13.37
CA ARG A 58 -2.02 13.97 -14.10
C ARG A 58 -1.08 15.13 -13.79
N GLY A 59 0.17 14.80 -13.47
CA GLY A 59 1.20 15.79 -13.14
C GLY A 59 1.11 16.36 -11.73
N ASP A 60 0.27 15.81 -10.84
CA ASP A 60 0.25 16.16 -9.42
C ASP A 60 1.66 16.05 -8.81
N THR A 61 2.11 17.15 -8.22
CA THR A 61 3.47 17.34 -7.70
C THR A 61 3.59 17.02 -6.21
N LEU A 62 2.48 16.71 -5.54
CA LEU A 62 2.46 16.46 -4.10
C LEU A 62 3.02 15.09 -3.73
N GLY A 63 3.50 14.29 -4.68
CA GLY A 63 3.94 12.92 -4.44
C GLY A 63 5.33 12.75 -3.86
N THR A 64 6.13 13.81 -3.80
CA THR A 64 7.49 13.78 -3.25
C THR A 64 7.54 14.33 -1.82
N GLY A 65 8.69 14.18 -1.16
CA GLY A 65 8.94 14.74 0.18
C GLY A 65 8.08 14.13 1.30
N LYS A 66 7.62 12.88 1.15
CA LYS A 66 6.83 12.20 2.18
C LYS A 66 7.71 11.74 3.33
N PRO A 67 7.21 11.78 4.57
CA PRO A 67 7.91 11.14 5.68
C PRO A 67 8.02 9.63 5.43
N VAL A 68 9.06 9.04 6.01
CA VAL A 68 9.22 7.58 6.06
C VAL A 68 7.97 6.94 6.67
N SER A 69 7.58 5.76 6.19
CA SER A 69 6.42 5.05 6.74
C SER A 69 6.69 4.71 8.22
N ALA A 70 5.84 5.21 9.12
CA ALA A 70 5.94 4.92 10.55
C ALA A 70 5.33 3.56 10.93
N GLY A 71 4.54 2.97 10.04
CA GLY A 71 3.78 1.75 10.27
C GLY A 71 3.43 1.07 8.94
N ARG A 72 2.28 0.41 8.90
CA ARG A 72 1.74 -0.24 7.71
C ARG A 72 0.98 0.79 6.88
N THR A 73 1.18 0.76 5.56
CA THR A 73 0.40 1.54 4.60
C THR A 73 -0.09 0.65 3.46
N LEU A 74 -1.31 0.90 2.97
CA LEU A 74 -1.84 0.34 1.74
C LEU A 74 -2.39 1.48 0.87
N SER A 75 -2.06 1.50 -0.42
CA SER A 75 -2.67 2.39 -1.41
C SER A 75 -3.25 1.56 -2.55
N MET A 76 -4.51 1.80 -2.90
CA MET A 76 -5.25 1.08 -3.93
C MET A 76 -5.82 2.02 -4.98
N LEU A 77 -5.72 1.64 -6.25
CA LEU A 77 -6.43 2.29 -7.35
C LEU A 77 -7.91 1.89 -7.33
N VAL A 78 -8.79 2.84 -7.04
CA VAL A 78 -10.24 2.59 -6.92
C VAL A 78 -11.05 3.20 -8.07
N SER A 79 -10.46 4.06 -8.88
CA SER A 79 -11.08 4.48 -10.14
C SER A 79 -11.02 3.37 -11.20
N GLU A 80 -11.95 3.39 -12.14
CA GLU A 80 -12.01 2.42 -13.26
C GLU A 80 -10.82 2.58 -14.22
N HIS A 81 -10.37 3.82 -14.39
CA HIS A 81 -9.21 4.20 -15.20
C HIS A 81 -8.18 4.96 -14.36
N GLY A 82 -6.99 5.14 -14.93
CA GLY A 82 -5.92 5.94 -14.36
C GLY A 82 -4.63 5.15 -14.15
N ARG A 83 -3.56 5.88 -13.84
CA ARG A 83 -2.22 5.32 -13.69
C ARG A 83 -1.45 6.06 -12.61
N PHE A 84 -1.23 5.36 -11.51
CA PHE A 84 -0.56 5.87 -10.32
C PHE A 84 0.70 5.07 -10.04
N ARG A 85 1.86 5.72 -10.14
CA ARG A 85 3.16 5.08 -10.03
C ARG A 85 3.79 5.40 -8.69
N LEU A 86 4.15 4.37 -7.94
CA LEU A 86 4.79 4.44 -6.64
C LEU A 86 6.26 4.04 -6.78
N GLN A 87 7.13 4.74 -6.08
CA GLN A 87 8.51 4.34 -5.88
C GLN A 87 8.78 4.19 -4.39
N PHE A 88 9.57 3.17 -4.06
CA PHE A 88 9.94 2.79 -2.70
C PHE A 88 11.45 2.66 -2.58
N SER A 89 12.00 3.00 -1.42
CA SER A 89 13.44 2.95 -1.16
C SER A 89 13.72 2.78 0.34
N PRO A 90 14.83 2.12 0.73
CA PRO A 90 15.32 2.15 2.11
C PRO A 90 15.92 3.51 2.48
N ASP A 91 16.27 4.34 1.48
CA ASP A 91 16.95 5.63 1.66
C ASP A 91 16.10 6.79 1.10
N PRO A 92 16.01 7.95 1.79
CA PRO A 92 15.23 9.11 1.32
C PRO A 92 15.71 9.72 0.00
N ALA A 93 16.95 9.45 -0.43
CA ALA A 93 17.51 9.92 -1.68
C ALA A 93 17.05 9.12 -2.92
N PHE A 94 16.43 7.95 -2.73
CA PHE A 94 16.02 7.04 -3.81
C PHE A 94 17.18 6.73 -4.79
N PRO A 95 18.28 6.11 -4.31
CA PRO A 95 19.41 5.80 -5.18
C PRO A 95 19.03 4.80 -6.28
N PRO A 96 19.61 4.92 -7.49
CA PRO A 96 19.46 3.91 -8.53
C PRO A 96 19.94 2.54 -8.03
N GLY A 97 19.21 1.47 -8.37
CA GLY A 97 19.55 0.10 -7.97
C GLY A 97 18.93 -0.36 -6.63
N GLU A 98 18.51 0.57 -5.76
CA GLU A 98 17.77 0.26 -4.52
C GLU A 98 16.34 0.81 -4.52
N THR A 99 15.98 1.54 -5.57
CA THR A 99 14.61 2.05 -5.77
C THR A 99 13.75 1.02 -6.49
N VAL A 100 12.66 0.61 -5.83
CA VAL A 100 11.65 -0.27 -6.41
C VAL A 100 10.48 0.58 -6.93
N GLU A 101 10.07 0.36 -8.17
CA GLU A 101 8.93 1.06 -8.78
C GLU A 101 7.79 0.09 -9.09
N HIS A 102 6.55 0.53 -8.86
CA HIS A 102 5.35 -0.20 -9.25
C HIS A 102 4.24 0.76 -9.70
N ALA A 103 3.52 0.40 -10.77
CA ALA A 103 2.42 1.20 -11.30
C ALA A 103 1.08 0.49 -11.12
N LEU A 104 0.15 1.17 -10.45
CA LEU A 104 -1.26 0.80 -10.39
C LEU A 104 -1.94 1.36 -11.65
N SER A 105 -2.46 0.49 -12.50
CA SER A 105 -3.09 0.87 -13.77
C SER A 105 -4.41 0.15 -14.04
N ARG A 106 -4.84 -0.72 -13.13
CA ARG A 106 -6.13 -1.40 -13.16
C ARG A 106 -6.83 -1.23 -11.81
N HIS A 107 -8.14 -0.99 -11.86
CA HIS A 107 -9.01 -0.96 -10.69
C HIS A 107 -8.73 -2.16 -9.77
N GLY A 108 -8.62 -1.91 -8.46
CA GLY A 108 -8.33 -2.92 -7.44
C GLY A 108 -6.86 -3.24 -7.23
N GLN A 109 -5.95 -2.83 -8.11
CA GLN A 109 -4.51 -2.96 -7.87
C GLN A 109 -4.09 -2.13 -6.65
N PHE A 110 -3.20 -2.69 -5.84
CA PHE A 110 -2.68 -2.03 -4.65
C PHE A 110 -1.18 -2.26 -4.46
N CYS A 111 -0.56 -1.34 -3.72
CA CYS A 111 0.71 -1.57 -3.04
C CYS A 111 0.47 -1.53 -1.52
N ALA A 112 1.11 -2.42 -0.78
CA ALA A 112 1.21 -2.35 0.68
C ALA A 112 2.67 -2.36 1.12
N TRP A 113 3.01 -1.64 2.18
CA TRP A 113 4.37 -1.57 2.67
C TRP A 113 4.46 -1.35 4.19
N GLY A 114 5.57 -1.82 4.76
CA GLY A 114 5.91 -1.73 6.18
C GLY A 114 6.51 -0.41 6.63
N ALA A 115 6.90 -0.38 7.90
CA ALA A 115 7.60 0.75 8.51
C ALA A 115 9.03 0.88 7.97
N GLY A 116 9.63 2.07 8.05
CA GLY A 116 11.00 2.32 7.61
C GLY A 116 11.17 2.49 6.09
N ILE A 117 10.10 2.35 5.31
CA ILE A 117 10.16 2.49 3.85
C ILE A 117 9.85 3.93 3.43
N HIS A 118 10.80 4.53 2.71
CA HIS A 118 10.60 5.80 2.02
C HIS A 118 9.77 5.56 0.76
N HIS A 119 8.82 6.45 0.49
CA HIS A 119 7.95 6.33 -0.68
C HIS A 119 7.69 7.69 -1.32
N ARG A 120 7.52 7.68 -2.64
CA ARG A 120 7.00 8.80 -3.42
C ARG A 120 6.05 8.29 -4.49
N TRP A 121 5.21 9.15 -5.03
CA TRP A 121 4.28 8.79 -6.09
C TRP A 121 4.22 9.81 -7.21
N PHE A 122 3.74 9.36 -8.36
CA PHE A 122 3.57 10.13 -9.58
C PHE A 122 2.24 9.74 -10.21
N VAL A 123 1.56 10.74 -10.77
CA VAL A 123 0.25 10.55 -11.40
C VAL A 123 0.43 10.69 -12.90
N ASP A 124 0.51 9.56 -13.58
CA ASP A 124 0.70 9.50 -15.02
C ASP A 124 -0.65 9.71 -15.74
N GLU A 125 -1.77 9.33 -15.12
CA GLU A 125 -3.15 9.58 -15.58
C GLU A 125 -4.07 9.84 -14.39
N ASP A 126 -5.10 10.69 -14.59
CA ASP A 126 -6.10 11.02 -13.56
C ASP A 126 -6.68 9.76 -12.90
N CYS A 127 -6.68 9.72 -11.57
CA CYS A 127 -7.09 8.54 -10.83
C CYS A 127 -7.60 8.87 -9.43
N ILE A 128 -8.25 7.89 -8.81
CA ILE A 128 -8.64 7.94 -7.40
C ILE A 128 -7.89 6.85 -6.64
N ILE A 129 -7.21 7.23 -5.57
CA ILE A 129 -6.46 6.33 -4.68
C ILE A 129 -7.10 6.30 -3.30
N LEU A 130 -7.44 5.11 -2.82
CA LEU A 130 -7.76 4.87 -1.42
C LEU A 130 -6.48 4.48 -0.68
N THR A 131 -6.10 5.24 0.35
CA THR A 131 -4.94 4.93 1.19
C THR A 131 -5.39 4.64 2.62
N LEU A 132 -4.94 3.51 3.18
CA LEU A 132 -5.03 3.18 4.61
C LEU A 132 -3.65 3.20 5.25
N ARG A 133 -3.56 3.69 6.49
CA ARG A 133 -2.34 3.69 7.30
C ARG A 133 -2.66 3.33 8.74
N TRP A 134 -1.80 2.55 9.37
CA TRP A 134 -1.90 2.26 10.81
C TRP A 134 -0.54 1.84 11.37
N THR A 135 -0.34 2.08 12.65
CA THR A 135 0.84 1.61 13.38
C THR A 135 0.40 0.54 14.38
N PRO A 136 0.88 -0.72 14.27
CA PRO A 136 0.69 -1.71 15.33
C PRO A 136 1.24 -1.18 16.66
N ALA A 137 0.50 -1.35 17.75
CA ALA A 137 1.03 -1.12 19.08
C ALA A 137 2.05 -2.22 19.40
N SER A 138 3.21 -1.80 19.90
CA SER A 138 4.24 -2.68 20.47
C SER A 138 3.73 -3.44 21.70
#